data_AF-A0A1V4MUN0-F1
#
_entry.id   AF-A0A1V4MUN0-F1
#
_cell.length_a   1.000
_cell.length_b   1.000
_cell.length_c   1.000
_cell.angle_alpha   90.00
_cell.angle_beta   90.00
_cell.angle_gamma   90.00
#
_symmetry.space_group_name_H-M   'P 1'
#
loop_
_entity.id
_entity.type
_entity.pdbx_description
1 polymer ?
#
loop_
_entity_poly.entity_id
_entity_poly.type
_entity_poly.pdbx_seq_one_letter_code
_entity_poly.pdbx_strand_id
1 'polypeptide(L)'
;MKKGNFAVIEALKVVFRQIGRLGEGFRIEKEEALSGEGDLTLEDLRERSKTRYRLELAELVRETQRLRRSIDRLQPAMEEAEDLVDSCLRAAEELRMHLVSAPNRLIRAISAADGSLEREDTVQGNTPDQDDGSVLDSTSGTGD
;
A
#
# COMPACT_ATOMS: atom_id res chain seq x y z
N MET A 1 -12.60 37.23 17.15
CA MET A 1 -11.96 37.84 15.96
C MET A 1 -11.59 36.73 15.00
N LYS A 2 -11.94 36.83 13.71
CA LYS A 2 -11.40 35.92 12.69
C LYS A 2 -9.89 36.19 12.57
N LYS A 3 -9.08 35.13 12.45
CA LYS A 3 -7.65 35.29 12.13
C LYS A 3 -7.52 35.95 10.77
N GLY A 4 -6.51 36.81 10.60
CA GLY A 4 -6.20 37.38 9.29
C GLY A 4 -5.80 36.27 8.30
N ASN A 5 -6.12 36.42 7.01
CA ASN A 5 -5.78 35.41 5.99
C ASN A 5 -4.30 35.00 6.00
N PHE A 6 -3.36 35.94 6.21
CA PHE A 6 -1.94 35.62 6.38
C PHE A 6 -1.64 34.66 7.54
N ALA A 7 -2.35 34.81 8.67
CA ALA A 7 -2.20 33.89 9.80
C ALA A 7 -2.82 32.51 9.50
N VAL A 8 -3.82 32.45 8.63
CA VAL A 8 -4.38 31.19 8.13
C VAL A 8 -3.38 30.51 7.20
N ILE A 9 -2.75 31.26 6.29
CA ILE A 9 -1.69 30.76 5.39
C ILE A 9 -0.54 30.15 6.17
N GLU A 10 -0.03 30.84 7.20
CA GLU A 10 1.07 30.30 8.02
C GLU A 10 0.67 29.02 8.76
N ALA A 11 -0.57 28.92 9.23
CA ALA A 11 -1.08 27.68 9.81
C ALA A 11 -1.20 26.56 8.78
N LEU A 12 -1.69 26.84 7.57
CA LEU A 12 -1.78 25.87 6.48
C LEU A 12 -0.39 25.38 6.04
N LYS A 13 0.64 26.23 6.00
CA LYS A 13 2.03 25.82 5.73
C LYS A 13 2.57 24.84 6.78
N VAL A 14 2.14 24.97 8.04
CA VAL A 14 2.48 23.99 9.08
C VAL A 14 1.80 22.66 8.80
N VAL A 15 0.49 22.67 8.50
CA VAL A 15 -0.27 21.46 8.15
C VAL A 15 0.33 20.75 6.93
N PHE A 16 0.66 21.49 5.87
CA PHE A 16 1.27 20.94 4.67
C PHE A 16 2.59 20.22 4.97
N ARG A 17 3.47 20.83 5.78
CA ARG A 17 4.71 20.20 6.23
C ARG A 17 4.46 18.95 7.10
N GLN A 18 3.42 18.96 7.93
CA GLN A 18 3.05 17.79 8.73
C GLN A 18 2.58 16.63 7.86
N ILE A 19 1.78 16.89 6.80
CA ILE A 19 1.39 15.87 5.81
C ILE A 19 2.64 15.25 5.17
N GLY A 20 3.59 16.09 4.74
CA GLY A 20 4.85 15.63 4.15
C GLY A 20 5.67 14.75 5.11
N ARG A 21 5.80 15.16 6.38
CA ARG A 21 6.50 14.36 7.41
C ARG A 21 5.82 13.04 7.70
N LEU A 22 4.49 13.02 7.71
CA LEU A 22 3.71 11.80 7.92
C LEU A 22 3.94 10.80 6.78
N GLY A 23 3.93 11.30 5.53
CA GLY A 23 4.24 10.49 4.36
C GLY A 23 5.67 9.94 4.35
N GLU A 24 6.64 10.77 4.74
CA GLU A 24 8.04 10.35 4.87
C GLU A 24 8.22 9.29 5.95
N GLY A 25 7.60 9.46 7.11
CA GLY A 25 7.62 8.44 8.17
C GLY A 25 7.05 7.10 7.69
N PHE A 26 5.94 7.13 6.94
CA PHE A 26 5.38 5.91 6.36
C PHE A 26 6.32 5.27 5.31
N ARG A 27 7.02 6.09 4.52
CA ARG A 27 7.99 5.60 3.52
C ARG A 27 9.14 4.84 4.19
N ILE A 28 9.69 5.38 5.28
CA ILE A 28 10.78 4.76 6.04
C ILE A 28 10.32 3.43 6.65
N GLU A 29 9.18 3.41 7.36
CA GLU A 29 8.64 2.18 7.95
C GLU A 29 8.33 1.13 6.86
N LYS A 30 7.89 1.57 5.67
CA LYS A 30 7.69 0.67 4.53
C LYS A 30 8.99 0.08 4.00
N GLU A 31 10.06 0.86 3.92
CA GLU A 31 11.38 0.39 3.48
C GLU A 31 11.98 -0.62 4.47
N GLU A 32 11.82 -0.35 5.77
CA GLU A 32 12.21 -1.28 6.84
C GLU A 32 11.42 -2.60 6.76
N ALA A 33 10.10 -2.54 6.59
CA ALA A 33 9.28 -3.74 6.46
C ALA A 33 9.58 -4.56 5.19
N LEU A 34 10.19 -3.94 4.17
CA LEU A 34 10.59 -4.62 2.93
C LEU A 34 12.00 -5.19 2.97
N SER A 35 12.90 -4.68 3.81
CA SER A 35 14.24 -5.24 3.92
C SER A 35 14.24 -6.61 4.59
N GLY A 36 13.26 -6.88 5.47
CA GLY A 36 13.18 -8.13 6.24
C GLY A 36 14.30 -8.27 7.30
N GLU A 37 15.15 -7.25 7.43
CA GLU A 37 16.28 -7.21 8.37
C GLU A 37 15.94 -6.50 9.69
N GLY A 38 14.73 -5.93 9.79
CA GLY A 38 14.23 -5.19 10.96
C GLY A 38 13.14 -5.93 11.74
N ASP A 39 12.72 -5.34 12.86
CA ASP A 39 11.66 -5.87 13.72
C ASP A 39 10.24 -5.62 13.17
N LEU A 40 10.12 -4.81 12.10
CA LEU A 40 8.85 -4.40 11.52
C LEU A 40 8.45 -5.32 10.36
N THR A 41 7.27 -5.93 10.45
CA THR A 41 6.69 -6.72 9.35
C THR A 41 5.75 -5.90 8.47
N LEU A 42 5.38 -6.44 7.29
CA LEU A 42 4.36 -5.81 6.44
C LEU A 42 2.97 -5.84 7.07
N GLU A 43 2.68 -6.84 7.89
CA GLU A 43 1.48 -6.94 8.72
C GLU A 43 1.43 -5.80 9.74
N ASP A 44 2.55 -5.53 10.42
CA ASP A 44 2.67 -4.41 11.36
C ASP A 44 2.52 -3.07 10.64
N LEU A 45 3.16 -2.91 9.49
CA LEU A 45 3.01 -1.71 8.64
C LEU A 45 1.55 -1.51 8.21
N ARG A 46 0.86 -2.58 7.81
CA ARG A 46 -0.56 -2.54 7.43
C ARG A 46 -1.42 -2.12 8.61
N GLU A 47 -1.11 -2.58 9.81
CA GLU A 47 -1.88 -2.22 11.00
C GLU A 47 -1.60 -0.78 11.43
N ARG A 48 -0.33 -0.36 11.51
CA ARG A 48 0.07 1.02 11.79
C ARG A 48 -0.50 2.01 10.77
N SER A 49 -0.59 1.61 9.49
CA SER A 49 -1.26 2.41 8.47
C SER A 49 -2.70 2.77 8.89
N LYS A 50 -3.45 1.82 9.45
CA LYS A 50 -4.84 2.04 9.89
C LYS A 50 -4.93 2.79 11.21
N THR A 51 -4.17 2.36 12.20
CA THR A 51 -4.34 2.77 13.61
C THR A 51 -3.59 4.05 13.95
N ARG A 52 -2.61 4.43 13.13
CA ARG A 52 -1.80 5.64 13.34
C ARG A 52 -1.88 6.57 12.13
N TYR A 53 -1.28 6.19 11.00
CA TYR A 53 -1.09 7.11 9.87
C TYR A 53 -2.40 7.65 9.30
N ARG A 54 -3.41 6.79 9.11
CA ARG A 54 -4.71 7.23 8.61
C ARG A 54 -5.48 8.10 9.60
N LEU A 55 -5.28 7.92 10.92
CA LEU A 55 -5.90 8.76 11.93
C LEU A 55 -5.23 10.14 11.98
N GLU A 56 -3.90 10.18 12.05
CA GLU A 56 -3.12 11.42 12.02
C GLU A 56 -3.42 12.23 10.74
N LEU A 57 -3.51 11.56 9.58
CA LEU A 57 -3.87 12.21 8.32
C LEU A 57 -5.30 12.78 8.36
N ALA A 58 -6.26 12.05 8.95
CA ALA A 58 -7.64 12.52 9.07
C ALA A 58 -7.74 13.77 9.97
N GLU A 59 -6.91 13.87 11.01
CA GLU A 59 -6.82 15.06 11.85
C GLU A 59 -6.27 16.26 11.08
N LEU A 60 -5.22 16.07 10.29
CA LEU A 60 -4.65 17.13 9.42
C LEU A 60 -5.66 17.62 8.37
N VAL A 61 -6.46 16.71 7.79
CA VAL A 61 -7.55 17.08 6.88
C VAL A 61 -8.63 17.90 7.59
N ARG A 62 -9.04 17.49 8.80
CA ARG A 62 -10.02 18.25 9.60
C ARG A 62 -9.50 19.63 9.95
N GLU A 63 -8.23 19.75 10.31
CA GLU A 63 -7.59 21.03 10.60
C GLU A 63 -7.54 21.92 9.36
N THR A 64 -7.19 21.38 8.19
CA THR A 64 -7.24 22.10 6.91
C THR A 64 -8.65 22.65 6.64
N GLN A 65 -9.69 21.83 6.82
CA GLN A 65 -11.08 22.26 6.64
C GLN A 65 -11.53 23.29 7.68
N ARG A 66 -11.00 23.26 8.90
CA ARG A 66 -11.24 24.27 9.92
C ARG A 66 -10.60 25.61 9.52
N LEU A 67 -9.36 25.58 9.06
CA LEU A 67 -8.63 26.74 8.56
C LEU A 67 -9.31 27.36 7.33
N ARG A 68 -9.77 26.54 6.38
CA ARG A 68 -10.57 26.99 5.23
C ARG A 68 -11.78 27.82 5.65
N ARG A 69 -12.53 27.36 6.65
CA ARG A 69 -13.71 28.08 7.18
C ARG A 69 -13.36 29.41 7.86
N SER A 70 -12.10 29.62 8.21
CA SER A 70 -11.63 30.87 8.83
C SER A 70 -11.13 31.91 7.84
N ILE A 71 -10.99 31.56 6.55
CA ILE A 71 -10.62 32.49 5.47
C ILE A 71 -11.70 33.55 5.31
N ASP A 72 -11.29 34.82 5.26
CA ASP A 72 -12.17 35.96 5.01
C ASP A 72 -12.05 36.43 3.56
N ARG A 73 -13.18 36.47 2.84
CA ARG A 73 -13.25 36.86 1.43
C ARG A 73 -12.96 38.34 1.18
N LEU A 74 -13.05 39.17 2.22
CA LEU A 74 -12.81 40.61 2.12
C LEU A 74 -11.37 40.99 2.48
N GLN A 75 -10.56 40.04 2.91
CA GLN A 75 -9.17 40.29 3.29
C GLN A 75 -8.19 39.95 2.16
N PRO A 76 -7.04 40.64 2.08
CA PRO A 76 -5.96 40.29 1.17
C PRO A 76 -5.51 38.83 1.31
N ALA A 77 -4.85 38.31 0.27
CA ALA A 77 -4.32 36.93 0.24
C ALA A 77 -5.38 35.83 0.44
N MET A 78 -6.65 36.11 0.14
CA MET A 78 -7.71 35.10 0.19
C MET A 78 -7.46 33.96 -0.81
N GLU A 79 -7.14 34.30 -2.06
CA GLU A 79 -6.89 33.32 -3.13
C GLU A 79 -5.70 32.42 -2.78
N GLU A 80 -4.58 33.00 -2.31
CA GLU A 80 -3.42 32.24 -1.83
C GLU A 80 -3.78 31.28 -0.68
N ALA A 81 -4.65 31.71 0.24
CA ALA A 81 -5.12 30.85 1.32
C ALA A 81 -5.98 29.68 0.80
N GLU A 82 -6.84 29.92 -0.19
CA GLU A 82 -7.67 28.88 -0.82
C GLU A 82 -6.80 27.90 -1.63
N ASP A 83 -5.83 28.39 -2.41
CA ASP A 83 -4.88 27.56 -3.16
C ASP A 83 -4.06 26.64 -2.24
N LEU A 84 -3.65 27.16 -1.09
CA LEU A 84 -2.90 26.38 -0.12
C LEU A 84 -3.77 25.34 0.59
N VAL A 85 -5.06 25.63 0.83
CA VAL A 85 -6.03 24.63 1.28
C VAL A 85 -6.13 23.50 0.27
N ASP A 86 -6.30 23.82 -1.01
CA ASP A 86 -6.42 22.82 -2.07
C ASP A 86 -5.15 21.97 -2.19
N SER A 87 -3.99 22.60 -2.05
CA SER A 87 -2.69 21.92 -2.03
C SER A 87 -2.59 20.93 -0.86
N CYS A 88 -3.02 21.32 0.35
CA CYS A 88 -3.07 20.43 1.51
C CYS A 88 -4.01 19.24 1.28
N LEU A 89 -5.20 19.48 0.72
CA LEU A 89 -6.19 18.41 0.49
C LEU A 89 -5.73 17.44 -0.59
N ARG A 90 -5.09 17.91 -1.66
CA ARG A 90 -4.49 17.04 -2.70
C ARG A 90 -3.38 16.18 -2.13
N ALA A 91 -2.43 16.78 -1.42
CA ALA A 91 -1.33 16.04 -0.78
C ALA A 91 -1.85 14.99 0.22
N ALA A 92 -2.88 15.34 0.98
CA ALA A 92 -3.52 14.39 1.90
C ALA A 92 -4.20 13.22 1.16
N GLU A 93 -4.89 13.48 0.05
CA GLU A 93 -5.55 12.42 -0.72
C GLU A 93 -4.53 11.47 -1.38
N GLU A 94 -3.45 12.01 -1.95
CA GLU A 94 -2.34 11.21 -2.48
C GLU A 94 -1.75 10.30 -1.39
N LEU A 95 -1.45 10.85 -0.22
CA LEU A 95 -0.94 10.06 0.90
C LEU A 95 -1.96 9.01 1.35
N ARG A 96 -3.26 9.35 1.44
CA ARG A 96 -4.32 8.40 1.81
C ARG A 96 -4.35 7.20 0.87
N MET A 97 -4.23 7.42 -0.44
CA MET A 97 -4.18 6.33 -1.43
C MET A 97 -2.98 5.41 -1.18
N HIS A 98 -1.81 5.96 -0.87
CA HIS A 98 -0.62 5.18 -0.53
C HIS A 98 -0.80 4.37 0.76
N LEU A 99 -1.31 4.99 1.81
CA LEU A 99 -1.54 4.33 3.10
C LEU A 99 -2.52 3.14 2.97
N VAL A 100 -3.56 3.28 2.16
CA VAL A 100 -4.57 2.22 1.96
C VAL A 100 -4.04 1.12 1.03
N SER A 101 -3.39 1.49 -0.07
CA SER A 101 -3.07 0.54 -1.13
C SER A 101 -1.73 -0.17 -0.93
N ALA A 102 -0.69 0.52 -0.45
CA ALA A 102 0.67 0.01 -0.48
C ALA A 102 0.86 -1.26 0.37
N PRO A 103 0.47 -1.32 1.65
CA PRO A 103 0.70 -2.53 2.46
C PRO A 103 -0.05 -3.74 1.89
N ASN A 104 -1.30 -3.56 1.45
CA ASN A 104 -2.12 -4.64 0.88
C ASN A 104 -1.59 -5.13 -0.48
N ARG A 105 -0.91 -4.29 -1.26
CA ARG A 105 -0.27 -4.70 -2.51
C ARG A 105 1.02 -5.47 -2.26
N LEU A 106 1.82 -5.02 -1.29
CA LEU A 106 3.09 -5.65 -0.95
C LEU A 106 2.89 -7.07 -0.36
N ILE A 107 1.97 -7.22 0.59
CA ILE A 107 1.63 -8.54 1.17
C ILE A 107 1.21 -9.52 0.06
N ARG A 108 0.31 -9.10 -0.85
CA ARG A 108 -0.13 -9.96 -1.95
C ARG A 108 0.99 -10.34 -2.92
N ALA A 109 1.92 -9.43 -3.18
CA ALA A 109 3.04 -9.69 -4.09
C ALA A 109 4.00 -10.74 -3.49
N ILE A 110 4.29 -10.65 -2.19
CA ILE A 110 5.16 -11.60 -1.50
C ILE A 110 4.47 -12.96 -1.37
N SER A 111 3.21 -13.03 -0.94
CA SER A 111 2.49 -14.31 -0.88
C SER A 111 2.37 -15.01 -2.24
N ALA A 112 2.31 -14.24 -3.33
CA ALA A 112 2.32 -14.79 -4.68
C ALA A 112 3.71 -15.31 -5.09
N ALA A 113 4.78 -14.63 -4.69
CA ALA A 113 6.15 -15.07 -4.94
C ALA A 113 6.49 -16.35 -4.16
N ASP A 114 6.09 -16.42 -2.89
CA ASP A 114 6.30 -17.59 -2.04
C ASP A 114 5.56 -18.82 -2.58
N GLY A 115 4.31 -18.64 -3.02
CA GLY A 115 3.52 -19.71 -3.64
C GLY A 115 3.98 -20.13 -5.05
N SER A 116 4.84 -19.33 -5.70
CA SER A 116 5.47 -19.68 -6.98
C SER A 116 6.70 -20.55 -6.79
N LEU A 117 7.45 -20.38 -5.68
CA LEU A 117 8.62 -21.20 -5.36
C LEU A 117 8.25 -22.64 -4.97
N GLU A 118 7.10 -22.86 -4.32
CA GLU A 118 6.65 -24.23 -3.98
C GLU A 118 6.16 -25.05 -5.18
N ARG A 119 6.02 -24.45 -6.37
CA ARG A 119 5.52 -25.14 -7.58
C ARG A 119 6.62 -25.71 -8.48
N GLU A 120 7.89 -25.40 -8.23
CA GLU A 120 9.00 -25.83 -9.10
C GLU A 120 9.70 -27.13 -8.65
N ASP A 121 9.41 -27.67 -7.46
CA ASP A 121 10.08 -28.87 -6.92
C ASP A 121 9.32 -30.21 -7.16
N THR A 122 8.20 -30.24 -7.91
CA THR A 122 7.40 -31.47 -8.13
C THR A 122 7.50 -32.07 -9.54
N VAL A 123 8.61 -31.90 -10.26
CA VAL A 123 8.85 -32.61 -11.53
C VAL A 123 10.22 -33.30 -11.52
N GLN A 124 10.36 -34.34 -10.70
CA GLN A 124 11.39 -35.36 -10.93
C GLN A 124 10.96 -36.73 -10.41
N GLY A 125 10.89 -37.70 -11.32
CA GLY A 125 10.90 -39.12 -10.98
C GLY A 125 9.65 -39.92 -11.37
N ASN A 126 9.57 -40.35 -12.63
CA ASN A 126 9.37 -41.78 -12.91
C ASN A 126 9.54 -42.08 -14.40
N THR A 127 10.75 -42.54 -14.75
CA THR A 127 10.95 -43.49 -15.85
C THR A 127 11.53 -44.76 -15.23
N PRO A 128 10.84 -45.90 -15.40
CA PRO A 128 11.50 -47.10 -15.92
C PRO A 128 10.64 -47.62 -17.09
N ASP A 129 11.11 -47.77 -18.32
CA ASP A 129 12.20 -48.64 -18.78
C ASP A 129 12.27 -49.97 -18.03
N GLN A 130 11.39 -50.91 -18.42
CA GLN A 130 11.70 -52.34 -18.41
C GLN A 130 11.24 -52.96 -19.72
N ASP A 131 12.26 -53.27 -20.51
CA ASP A 131 12.28 -54.18 -21.64
C ASP A 131 12.09 -55.64 -21.18
N ASP A 132 11.75 -56.46 -22.17
CA ASP A 132 12.01 -57.89 -22.30
C ASP A 132 11.05 -58.96 -21.72
N GLY A 133 10.48 -59.75 -22.65
CA GLY A 133 10.58 -61.22 -22.57
C GLY A 133 9.31 -62.09 -22.55
N SER A 134 8.88 -62.53 -23.74
CA SER A 134 8.38 -63.91 -24.08
C SER A 134 7.06 -64.39 -23.41
N VAL A 135 6.14 -65.17 -23.99
CA VAL A 135 6.21 -66.36 -24.86
C VAL A 135 4.86 -66.53 -25.59
N LEU A 136 4.92 -67.07 -26.81
CA LEU A 136 3.84 -67.59 -27.65
C LEU A 136 3.00 -68.70 -26.97
N ASP A 137 1.70 -68.85 -27.28
CA ASP A 137 1.12 -70.07 -27.89
C ASP A 137 -0.38 -69.90 -28.24
N SER A 138 -0.84 -70.81 -29.08
CA SER A 138 -1.87 -70.81 -30.09
C SER A 138 -3.27 -71.25 -29.61
N THR A 139 -4.27 -71.09 -30.49
CA THR A 139 -5.41 -71.98 -30.87
C THR A 139 -6.71 -71.16 -31.06
N SER A 140 -7.26 -71.02 -32.29
CA SER A 140 -8.11 -71.95 -33.08
C SER A 140 -9.57 -72.08 -32.60
N GLY A 141 -10.54 -71.81 -33.50
CA GLY A 141 -11.96 -72.26 -33.44
C GLY A 141 -12.97 -71.10 -33.33
N THR A 142 -13.73 -70.67 -34.36
CA THR A 142 -14.88 -71.28 -35.10
C THR A 142 -16.23 -71.23 -34.37
N GLY A 143 -17.24 -70.64 -35.04
CA GLY A 143 -18.70 -70.72 -34.76
C GLY A 143 -19.23 -69.54 -33.95
N ASP A 144 -20.24 -68.77 -34.36
CA ASP A 144 -21.46 -69.07 -35.14
C ASP A 144 -21.78 -67.91 -36.10
#